data_AF-A0A7S1I2F4-F1
#
_entry.id   AF-A0A7S1I2F4-F1
#
_cell.length_a   1.000
_cell.length_b   1.000
_cell.length_c   1.000
_cell.angle_alpha   90.00
_cell.angle_beta   90.00
_cell.angle_gamma   90.00
#
_symmetry.space_group_name_H-M   'P 1'
#
loop_
_entity.id
_entity.type
_entity.pdbx_description
1 polymer ?
#
loop_
_entity_poly.entity_id
_entity_poly.type
_entity_poly.pdbx_seq_one_letter_code
_entity_poly.pdbx_strand_id
1 'polypeptide(L)'
;MGCMVVVVVVVFAWFAGLQTWFWFLYGPIAESVEPMYGWSDGTVSLLLNWGPIMYIAVSLPCAALLDTEQGLRHCVRGSATIVFVAAAMRWYQAFYMQKGPSSVHTIHAAAILNSIPGPVAGGAIGKLSQDWFPADQR
;
A
#
# COMPACT_ATOMS: atom_id res chain seq x y z
N MET A 1 14.85 17.55 19.47
CA MET A 1 14.79 16.20 18.88
C MET A 1 13.40 15.57 18.95
N GLY A 2 12.68 15.67 20.08
CA GLY A 2 11.35 15.05 20.25
C GLY A 2 10.28 15.43 19.21
N CYS A 3 10.17 16.71 18.81
CA CYS A 3 9.21 17.13 17.78
C CYS A 3 9.44 16.44 16.42
N MET A 4 10.70 16.19 16.05
CA MET A 4 11.04 15.57 14.75
C MET A 4 10.68 14.08 14.72
N VAL A 5 10.89 13.36 15.82
CA VAL A 5 10.52 11.93 15.95
C VAL A 5 9.00 11.76 15.78
N VAL A 6 8.21 12.60 16.45
CA VAL A 6 6.74 12.57 16.34
C VAL A 6 6.30 12.76 14.90
N VAL A 7 6.87 13.74 14.18
CA VAL A 7 6.53 13.98 12.77
C VAL A 7 6.81 12.75 11.91
N VAL A 8 7.97 12.12 12.07
CA VAL A 8 8.33 10.95 11.25
C VAL A 8 7.41 9.76 11.51
N VAL A 9 7.09 9.49 12.78
CA VAL A 9 6.16 8.41 13.14
C VAL A 9 4.77 8.68 12.59
N VAL A 10 4.26 9.91 12.72
CA VAL A 10 2.95 10.29 12.19
C VAL A 10 2.91 10.14 10.67
N VAL A 11 3.95 10.61 9.96
CA VAL A 11 4.04 10.46 8.50
C VAL A 11 4.09 9.00 8.08
N PHE A 12 4.89 8.18 8.77
CA PHE A 12 4.98 6.75 8.49
C PHE A 12 3.65 6.04 8.76
N ALA A 13 3.01 6.31 9.91
CA ALA A 13 1.73 5.73 10.29
C ALA A 13 0.62 6.13 9.31
N TRP A 14 0.61 7.38 8.85
CA TRP A 14 -0.33 7.85 7.84
C TRP A 14 -0.16 7.11 6.51
N PHE A 15 1.09 6.97 6.04
CA PHE A 15 1.41 6.18 4.85
C PHE A 15 0.95 4.72 5.00
N ALA A 16 1.35 4.04 6.08
CA ALA A 16 1.03 2.63 6.31
C ALA A 16 -0.49 2.42 6.44
N GLY A 17 -1.17 3.34 7.12
CA GLY A 17 -2.62 3.33 7.28
C GLY A 17 -3.35 3.48 5.94
N LEU A 18 -2.95 4.43 5.09
CA LEU A 18 -3.53 4.62 3.76
C LEU A 18 -3.32 3.40 2.86
N GLN A 19 -2.10 2.87 2.83
CA GLN A 19 -1.76 1.67 2.06
C GLN A 19 -2.64 0.47 2.47
N THR A 20 -2.78 0.26 3.79
CA THR A 20 -3.58 -0.83 4.36
C THR A 20 -5.06 -0.64 4.08
N TRP A 21 -5.58 0.57 4.27
CA TRP A 21 -6.98 0.88 4.00
C TRP A 21 -7.33 0.58 2.53
N PHE A 22 -6.48 1.00 1.59
CA PHE A 22 -6.70 0.73 0.18
C PHE A 22 -6.70 -0.75 -0.16
N TRP A 23 -5.86 -1.54 0.50
CA TRP A 23 -5.81 -2.98 0.31
C TRP A 23 -7.13 -3.64 0.75
N PHE A 24 -7.67 -3.25 1.90
CA PHE A 24 -8.89 -3.88 2.44
C PHE A 24 -10.21 -3.30 1.92
N LEU A 25 -10.20 -2.13 1.28
CA LEU A 25 -11.41 -1.34 1.02
C LEU A 25 -12.55 -2.13 0.34
N TYR A 26 -12.28 -3.00 -0.63
CA TYR A 26 -13.36 -3.70 -1.36
C TYR A 26 -13.94 -4.92 -0.67
N GLY A 27 -13.26 -5.48 0.33
CA GLY A 27 -13.80 -6.64 1.06
C GLY A 27 -15.14 -6.31 1.75
N PRO A 28 -15.20 -5.26 2.58
CA PRO A 28 -16.42 -4.87 3.30
C PRO A 28 -17.57 -4.32 2.44
N ILE A 29 -17.28 -3.87 1.21
CA ILE A 29 -18.27 -3.23 0.32
C ILE A 29 -18.55 -4.04 -0.95
N ALA A 30 -18.13 -5.31 -1.00
CA ALA A 30 -18.23 -6.21 -2.16
C ALA A 30 -19.64 -6.21 -2.77
N GLU A 31 -20.65 -6.45 -1.93
CA GLU A 31 -22.08 -6.49 -2.32
C GLU A 31 -22.57 -5.20 -3.00
N SER A 32 -21.96 -4.06 -2.66
CA SER A 32 -22.31 -2.77 -3.27
C SER A 32 -21.53 -2.52 -4.56
N VAL A 33 -20.25 -2.91 -4.62
CA VAL A 33 -19.37 -2.58 -5.75
C VAL A 33 -19.49 -3.54 -6.92
N GLU A 34 -19.85 -4.79 -6.69
CA GLU A 34 -20.08 -5.80 -7.72
C GLU A 34 -21.17 -5.37 -8.72
N PRO A 35 -22.42 -5.05 -8.30
CA PRO A 35 -23.44 -4.59 -9.24
C PRO A 35 -23.12 -3.20 -9.83
N MET A 36 -22.46 -2.34 -9.08
CA MET A 36 -22.08 -0.99 -9.51
C MET A 36 -21.08 -1.03 -10.68
N TYR A 37 -19.99 -1.79 -10.53
CA TYR A 37 -18.92 -1.86 -11.53
C TYR A 37 -19.06 -3.07 -12.48
N GLY A 38 -20.04 -3.94 -12.27
CA GLY A 38 -20.20 -5.19 -13.01
C GLY A 38 -19.02 -6.14 -12.76
N TRP A 39 -18.46 -6.12 -11.56
CA TRP A 39 -17.40 -7.05 -11.16
C TRP A 39 -18.00 -8.36 -10.68
N SER A 40 -17.21 -9.42 -10.77
CA SER A 40 -17.54 -10.71 -10.16
C SER A 40 -16.90 -10.84 -8.78
N ASP A 41 -17.39 -11.78 -7.98
CA ASP A 41 -16.79 -12.19 -6.71
C ASP A 41 -15.32 -12.56 -6.88
N GLY A 42 -14.97 -13.17 -8.02
CA GLY A 42 -13.60 -13.52 -8.38
C GLY A 42 -12.69 -12.29 -8.56
N THR A 43 -13.23 -11.21 -9.15
CA THR A 43 -12.51 -9.93 -9.25
C THR A 43 -12.22 -9.39 -7.85
N VAL A 44 -13.24 -9.28 -6.98
CA VAL A 44 -13.06 -8.74 -5.61
C VAL A 44 -12.12 -9.61 -4.78
N SER A 45 -12.27 -10.93 -4.86
CA SER A 45 -11.40 -11.89 -4.18
C SER A 45 -9.94 -11.74 -4.61
N LEU A 46 -9.68 -11.58 -5.92
CA LEU A 46 -8.32 -11.38 -6.41
C LEU A 46 -7.74 -10.02 -6.01
N LEU A 47 -8.55 -8.97 -5.86
CA LEU A 47 -8.09 -7.67 -5.33
C LEU A 47 -7.52 -7.81 -3.92
N LEU A 48 -8.13 -8.62 -3.06
CA LEU A 48 -7.61 -8.91 -1.72
C LEU A 48 -6.34 -9.77 -1.78
N ASN A 49 -6.27 -10.72 -2.71
CA ASN A 49 -5.12 -11.62 -2.86
C ASN A 49 -3.86 -10.93 -3.43
N TRP A 50 -3.98 -9.78 -4.10
CA TRP A 50 -2.79 -9.05 -4.57
C TRP A 50 -1.86 -8.62 -3.44
N GLY A 51 -2.39 -8.34 -2.23
CA GLY A 51 -1.59 -8.01 -1.06
C GLY A 51 -0.57 -9.11 -0.73
N PRO A 52 -1.01 -10.34 -0.38
CA PRO A 52 -0.09 -11.43 -0.07
C PRO A 52 0.79 -11.84 -1.25
N ILE A 53 0.26 -11.85 -2.48
CA ILE A 53 1.04 -12.17 -3.69
C ILE A 53 2.22 -11.22 -3.85
N MET A 54 1.96 -9.91 -3.81
CA MET A 54 3.03 -8.91 -3.95
C MET A 54 3.91 -8.84 -2.72
N TYR A 55 3.39 -9.11 -1.52
CA TYR A 55 4.22 -9.21 -0.33
C TYR A 55 5.30 -10.28 -0.49
N ILE A 56 4.93 -11.48 -0.97
CA ILE A 56 5.89 -12.56 -1.24
C ILE A 56 6.89 -12.10 -2.30
N ALA A 57 6.43 -11.52 -3.40
CA ALA A 57 7.29 -11.13 -4.52
C ALA A 57 8.28 -10.00 -4.18
N VAL A 58 7.89 -9.06 -3.32
CA VAL A 58 8.63 -7.80 -3.13
C VAL A 58 9.30 -7.70 -1.75
N SER A 59 8.96 -8.56 -0.79
CA SER A 59 9.55 -8.54 0.57
C SER A 59 11.08 -8.61 0.58
N LEU A 60 11.67 -9.54 -0.16
CA LEU A 60 13.15 -9.69 -0.24
C LEU A 60 13.83 -8.48 -0.89
N PRO A 61 13.41 -8.00 -2.07
CA PRO A 61 13.92 -6.75 -2.63
C PRO A 61 13.78 -5.54 -1.68
N CYS A 62 12.64 -5.42 -0.99
CA CYS A 62 12.41 -4.36 -0.02
C CYS A 62 13.37 -4.44 1.17
N ALA A 63 13.62 -5.63 1.71
CA ALA A 63 14.57 -5.84 2.79
C ALA A 63 15.98 -5.41 2.36
N ALA A 64 16.44 -5.86 1.19
CA ALA A 64 17.73 -5.47 0.65
C ALA A 64 17.86 -3.95 0.45
N LEU A 65 16.78 -3.27 0.04
CA LEU A 65 16.78 -1.82 -0.12
C LEU A 65 16.78 -1.07 1.23
N LEU A 66 16.09 -1.60 2.24
CA LEU A 66 16.06 -1.03 3.60
C LEU A 66 17.43 -1.07 4.29
N ASP A 67 18.26 -2.06 3.95
CA ASP A 67 19.62 -2.21 4.50
C ASP A 67 20.65 -1.24 3.88
N THR A 68 20.30 -0.54 2.80
CA THR A 68 21.16 0.48 2.18
C THR A 68 21.24 1.77 3.00
N GLU A 69 22.25 2.60 2.74
CA GLU A 69 22.32 3.93 3.33
C GLU A 69 21.06 4.75 2.99
N GLN A 70 20.43 5.33 4.02
CA GLN A 70 19.15 6.04 3.89
C GLN A 70 18.00 5.17 3.32
N GLY A 71 18.12 3.84 3.38
CA GLY A 71 17.15 2.89 2.82
C GLY A 71 15.72 3.16 3.27
N LEU A 72 15.51 3.42 4.56
CA LEU A 72 14.19 3.79 5.10
C LEU A 72 13.58 5.01 4.40
N ARG A 73 14.36 6.07 4.18
CA ARG A 73 13.90 7.30 3.51
C ARG A 73 13.52 7.03 2.06
N HIS A 74 14.34 6.27 1.34
CA HIS A 74 14.08 5.91 -0.05
C HIS A 74 12.85 5.02 -0.19
N CYS A 75 12.74 3.98 0.64
CA CYS A 75 11.61 3.06 0.68
C CYS A 75 10.29 3.80 0.97
N VAL A 76 10.25 4.65 2.00
CA VAL A 76 9.01 5.38 2.36
C VAL A 76 8.59 6.36 1.27
N ARG A 77 9.53 7.12 0.68
CA ARG A 77 9.21 8.07 -0.40
C ARG A 77 8.72 7.36 -1.66
N GLY A 78 9.42 6.29 -2.08
CA GLY A 78 9.01 5.48 -3.23
C GLY A 78 7.65 4.84 -3.00
N SER A 79 7.45 4.27 -1.81
CA SER A 79 6.20 3.64 -1.40
C SER A 79 5.03 4.62 -1.42
N ALA A 80 5.18 5.80 -0.81
CA ALA A 80 4.14 6.84 -0.81
C ALA A 80 3.78 7.29 -2.24
N THR A 81 4.78 7.40 -3.12
CA THR A 81 4.56 7.73 -4.54
C THR A 81 3.77 6.65 -5.25
N ILE A 82 4.10 5.37 -5.02
CA ILE A 82 3.39 4.24 -5.61
C ILE A 82 1.95 4.17 -5.11
N VAL A 83 1.71 4.35 -3.80
CA VAL A 83 0.36 4.41 -3.22
C VAL A 83 -0.43 5.57 -3.83
N PHE A 84 0.17 6.74 -4.02
CA PHE A 84 -0.49 7.88 -4.65
C PHE A 84 -0.91 7.57 -6.10
N VAL A 85 -0.04 6.95 -6.90
CA VAL A 85 -0.37 6.54 -8.27
C VAL A 85 -1.50 5.50 -8.28
N ALA A 86 -1.44 4.51 -7.38
CA ALA A 86 -2.51 3.53 -7.21
C ALA A 86 -3.85 4.20 -6.84
N ALA A 87 -3.81 5.21 -5.95
CA ALA A 87 -4.97 6.02 -5.59
C ALA A 87 -5.58 6.70 -6.82
N ALA A 88 -4.74 7.36 -7.62
CA ALA A 88 -5.16 8.08 -8.81
C ALA A 88 -5.78 7.15 -9.85
N MET A 89 -5.20 5.97 -10.06
CA MET A 89 -5.76 4.95 -10.97
C MET A 89 -7.12 4.45 -10.51
N ARG A 90 -7.28 4.21 -9.20
CA ARG A 90 -8.57 3.78 -8.61
C ARG A 90 -9.62 4.87 -8.71
N TRP A 91 -9.25 6.11 -8.42
CA TRP A 91 -10.12 7.27 -8.59
C TRP A 91 -10.57 7.39 -10.05
N TYR A 92 -9.62 7.30 -11.00
CA TYR A 92 -9.92 7.37 -12.41
C TYR A 92 -10.86 6.23 -12.86
N GLN A 93 -10.64 5.01 -12.38
CA GLN A 93 -11.53 3.88 -12.63
C GLN A 93 -12.95 4.15 -12.11
N ALA A 94 -13.09 4.59 -10.87
CA ALA A 94 -14.39 4.82 -10.24
C ALA A 94 -15.25 5.89 -10.95
N PHE A 95 -14.62 6.94 -11.50
CA PHE A 95 -15.35 8.05 -12.13
C PHE A 95 -15.47 7.94 -13.64
N TYR A 96 -14.50 7.32 -14.33
CA TYR A 96 -14.44 7.33 -15.80
C TYR A 96 -14.47 5.95 -16.45
N MET A 97 -14.23 4.87 -15.70
CA MET A 97 -14.19 3.49 -16.22
C MET A 97 -14.94 2.53 -15.31
N GLN A 98 -16.24 2.74 -15.17
CA GLN A 98 -17.04 1.99 -14.20
C GLN A 98 -17.20 0.52 -14.58
N LYS A 99 -17.49 0.21 -15.86
CA LYS A 99 -17.80 -1.15 -16.32
C LYS A 99 -16.87 -1.64 -17.43
N GLY A 100 -16.86 -2.95 -17.65
CA GLY A 100 -16.17 -3.62 -18.74
C GLY A 100 -14.71 -3.99 -18.43
N PRO A 101 -13.99 -4.58 -19.40
CA PRO A 101 -12.64 -5.12 -19.18
C PRO A 101 -11.64 -4.06 -18.71
N SER A 102 -11.73 -2.83 -19.23
CA SER A 102 -10.86 -1.73 -18.81
C SER A 102 -11.01 -1.38 -17.32
N SER A 103 -12.24 -1.38 -16.80
CA SER A 103 -12.52 -1.20 -15.37
C SER A 103 -11.76 -2.22 -14.52
N VAL A 104 -11.90 -3.50 -14.89
CA VAL A 104 -11.30 -4.65 -14.20
C VAL A 104 -9.77 -4.60 -14.27
N HIS A 105 -9.20 -4.34 -15.45
CA HIS A 105 -7.75 -4.26 -15.61
C HIS A 105 -7.16 -3.08 -14.83
N THR A 106 -7.78 -1.91 -14.89
CA THR A 106 -7.28 -0.72 -14.18
C THR A 106 -7.33 -0.93 -12.67
N ILE A 107 -8.41 -1.55 -12.14
CA ILE A 107 -8.48 -1.76 -10.69
C ILE A 107 -7.49 -2.81 -10.20
N HIS A 108 -7.25 -3.88 -10.96
CA HIS A 108 -6.21 -4.85 -10.62
C HIS A 108 -4.81 -4.23 -10.68
N ALA A 109 -4.51 -3.42 -11.69
CA ALA A 109 -3.25 -2.69 -11.77
C ALA A 109 -3.07 -1.74 -10.57
N ALA A 110 -4.12 -1.02 -10.17
CA ALA A 110 -4.10 -0.19 -8.96
C ALA A 110 -3.86 -1.02 -7.69
N ALA A 111 -4.51 -2.18 -7.55
CA ALA A 111 -4.32 -3.07 -6.40
C ALA A 111 -2.90 -3.65 -6.34
N ILE A 112 -2.33 -4.08 -7.46
CA ILE A 112 -0.94 -4.55 -7.56
C ILE A 112 0.00 -3.44 -7.10
N LEU A 113 -0.15 -2.22 -7.65
CA LEU A 113 0.68 -1.08 -7.27
C LEU A 113 0.57 -0.78 -5.77
N ASN A 114 -0.65 -0.72 -5.21
CA ASN A 114 -0.85 -0.50 -3.77
C ASN A 114 -0.26 -1.62 -2.90
N SER A 115 -0.11 -2.83 -3.44
CA SER A 115 0.40 -3.98 -2.70
C SER A 115 1.93 -4.02 -2.64
N ILE A 116 2.63 -3.42 -3.61
CA ILE A 116 4.11 -3.33 -3.65
C ILE A 116 4.67 -2.69 -2.35
N PRO A 117 4.11 -1.58 -1.83
CA PRO A 117 4.53 -0.99 -0.57
C PRO A 117 4.24 -1.79 0.72
N GLY A 118 3.49 -2.90 0.64
CA GLY A 118 3.06 -3.67 1.81
C GLY A 118 4.20 -4.09 2.75
N PRO A 119 5.31 -4.65 2.25
CA PRO A 119 6.48 -4.95 3.08
C PRO A 119 7.10 -3.73 3.77
N VAL A 120 7.06 -2.56 3.15
CA VAL A 120 7.56 -1.32 3.79
C VAL A 120 6.58 -0.85 4.86
N ALA A 121 5.28 -0.86 4.58
CA ALA A 121 4.24 -0.45 5.53
C ALA A 121 4.21 -1.31 6.80
N GLY A 122 4.32 -2.64 6.65
CA GLY A 122 4.30 -3.58 7.78
C GLY A 122 5.67 -3.91 8.38
N GLY A 123 6.72 -3.93 7.55
CA GLY A 123 8.04 -4.46 7.94
C GLY A 123 9.09 -3.40 8.28
N ALA A 124 8.98 -2.17 7.74
CA ALA A 124 10.00 -1.14 7.98
C ALA A 124 9.91 -0.50 9.38
N ILE A 125 8.89 -0.83 10.18
CA ILE A 125 8.70 -0.28 11.53
C ILE A 125 9.87 -0.61 12.47
N GLY A 126 10.48 -1.79 12.33
CA GLY A 126 11.67 -2.15 13.12
C GLY A 126 12.85 -1.25 12.79
N LYS A 127 13.08 -0.97 11.50
CA LYS A 127 14.13 -0.06 11.03
C LYS A 127 13.86 1.39 11.46
N LEU A 128 12.60 1.82 11.41
CA LEU A 128 12.18 3.12 11.94
C LEU A 128 12.47 3.25 13.44
N SER A 129 12.13 2.23 14.24
CA SER A 129 12.43 2.20 15.68
C SER A 129 13.95 2.29 15.93
N GLN A 130 14.74 1.50 15.21
CA GLN A 130 16.20 1.51 15.30
C GLN A 130 16.82 2.87 14.95
N ASP A 131 16.35 3.51 13.89
CA ASP A 131 16.95 4.74 13.36
C ASP A 131 16.54 5.99 14.16
N TRP A 132 15.36 6.00 14.80
CA TRP A 132 14.79 7.21 15.42
C TRP A 132 14.60 7.17 16.94
N PHE A 133 14.67 5.98 17.56
CA PHE A 133 14.54 5.83 19.00
C PHE A 133 15.85 5.31 19.63
N PRO A 134 16.24 5.82 20.81
CA PRO A 134 17.33 5.25 21.58
C PRO A 134 16.94 3.87 22.12
N ALA A 135 17.94 3.01 22.41
CA ALA A 135 17.72 1.59 22.68
C ALA A 135 16.79 1.28 23.88
N ASP A 136 16.67 2.19 24.83
CA ASP A 136 15.77 2.12 25.99
C ASP A 136 14.30 2.44 25.65
N GLN A 137 14.04 2.97 24.45
CA GLN A 137 12.72 3.41 23.98
C GLN A 137 12.25 2.70 22.69
N ARG A 138 12.97 1.65 22.27
CA ARG A 138 12.69 0.91 21.02
C ARG A 138 11.64 -0.17 21.15
#